data_AF-A0A0N4U708-F1
#
_entry.id   AF-A0A0N4U708-F1
#
_cell.length_a   1.000
_cell.length_b   1.000
_cell.length_c   1.000
_cell.angle_alpha   90.00
_cell.angle_beta   90.00
_cell.angle_gamma   90.00
#
_symmetry.space_group_name_H-M   'P 1'
#
loop_
_entity.id
_entity.type
_entity.pdbx_description
1 polymer ?
#
loop_
_entity_poly.entity_id
_entity_poly.type
_entity_poly.pdbx_seq_one_letter_code
_entity_poly.pdbx_strand_id
1 'polypeptide(L)'
;MATAAASVQPPSSNRISGATATATITTPHGNDNASSSLCIGTPATSSSSSSSSNITHQPVVGLVAPPREICIELCVVCGDKASGRHYGAVSCEGCKGFFKRSIRKQARIIAYRTITNRRGYLHVDSIGYVCRGTKDCPVTKFHRNRCQYCRLRKCLTMGMRSECKIHFIF
;
A
#
# COMPACT_ATOMS: atom_id res chain seq x y z
N MET A 1 50.98 18.41 -13.56
CA MET A 1 50.06 18.55 -14.72
C MET A 1 48.66 18.76 -14.16
N ALA A 2 48.18 20.00 -14.17
CA ALA A 2 46.88 20.37 -13.62
C ALA A 2 45.86 20.49 -14.78
N THR A 3 44.76 19.74 -14.72
CA THR A 3 43.64 19.87 -15.65
C THR A 3 42.41 20.33 -14.89
N ALA A 4 41.93 21.53 -15.25
CA ALA A 4 40.80 22.22 -14.68
C ALA A 4 39.46 21.55 -15.06
N ALA A 5 38.50 21.54 -14.13
CA ALA A 5 37.12 21.14 -14.36
C ALA A 5 36.27 22.37 -14.69
N ALA A 6 35.65 22.38 -15.86
CA ALA A 6 34.71 23.41 -16.29
C ALA A 6 33.31 23.19 -15.66
N SER A 7 32.77 24.24 -15.05
CA SER A 7 31.42 24.29 -14.49
C SER A 7 30.38 24.50 -15.60
N VAL A 8 29.43 23.57 -15.73
CA VAL A 8 28.25 23.71 -16.60
C VAL A 8 27.04 24.10 -15.74
N GLN A 9 26.45 25.27 -16.01
CA GLN A 9 25.19 25.73 -15.39
C GLN A 9 23.98 25.14 -16.13
N PRO A 10 22.88 24.76 -15.45
CA PRO A 10 21.65 24.33 -16.11
C PRO A 10 20.75 25.53 -16.52
N PRO A 11 19.94 25.38 -17.59
CA PRO A 11 19.12 26.46 -18.14
C PRO A 11 17.82 26.70 -17.36
N SER A 12 17.47 27.98 -17.24
CA SER A 12 16.18 28.53 -16.81
C SER A 12 15.07 28.22 -17.83
N SER A 13 13.86 27.88 -17.38
CA SER A 13 12.69 27.79 -18.27
C SER A 13 11.44 28.40 -17.64
N ASN A 14 10.85 29.28 -18.45
CA ASN A 14 9.79 30.23 -18.18
C ASN A 14 8.43 29.60 -17.90
N ARG A 15 7.65 30.34 -17.10
CA ARG A 15 6.18 30.25 -17.03
C ARG A 15 5.56 30.61 -18.37
N ILE A 16 4.52 29.88 -18.77
CA ILE A 16 3.50 30.34 -19.72
C ILE A 16 2.12 30.06 -19.10
N SER A 17 1.29 31.11 -19.12
CA SER A 17 -0.09 31.20 -18.66
C SER A 17 -1.10 30.91 -19.78
N GLY A 18 -2.32 30.52 -19.41
CA GLY A 18 -3.53 30.50 -20.27
C GLY A 18 -3.92 29.09 -20.74
N ALA A 19 -5.20 28.70 -20.88
CA ALA A 19 -6.48 29.36 -20.65
C ALA A 19 -7.60 28.29 -20.54
N THR A 20 -8.64 28.61 -19.78
CA THR A 20 -10.09 28.32 -19.93
C THR A 20 -10.59 26.95 -20.45
N ALA A 21 -11.37 26.23 -19.62
CA ALA A 21 -12.67 25.65 -20.01
C ALA A 21 -13.49 25.21 -18.78
N THR A 22 -14.57 25.96 -18.57
CA THR A 22 -15.88 25.73 -17.93
C THR A 22 -16.15 24.46 -17.12
N ALA A 23 -16.64 24.69 -15.90
CA ALA A 23 -17.17 23.71 -14.95
C ALA A 23 -18.52 23.13 -15.39
N THR A 24 -18.74 21.85 -15.08
CA THR A 24 -20.07 21.33 -14.77
C THR A 24 -19.95 20.44 -13.54
N ILE A 25 -20.71 20.81 -12.53
CA ILE A 25 -20.79 20.19 -11.22
C ILE A 25 -21.69 18.96 -11.33
N THR A 26 -21.20 17.81 -10.93
CA THR A 26 -22.04 16.68 -10.53
C THR A 26 -21.37 16.04 -9.32
N THR A 27 -22.00 16.21 -8.16
CA THR A 27 -21.61 15.67 -6.85
C THR A 27 -22.14 14.21 -6.71
N PRO A 28 -21.95 13.50 -5.58
CA PRO A 28 -21.04 12.37 -5.47
C PRO A 28 -21.77 11.04 -5.22
N HIS A 29 -21.19 9.90 -5.65
CA HIS A 29 -21.74 8.58 -5.29
C HIS A 29 -20.63 7.54 -5.10
N GLY A 30 -20.72 6.79 -4.00
CA GLY A 30 -20.23 5.39 -3.98
C GLY A 30 -18.85 5.15 -3.35
N ASN A 31 -18.73 5.46 -2.08
CA ASN A 31 -18.00 4.68 -1.07
C ASN A 31 -17.97 3.14 -1.34
N ASP A 32 -16.79 2.56 -1.56
CA ASP A 32 -16.49 1.15 -1.23
C ASP A 32 -14.97 0.93 -1.16
N ASN A 33 -14.33 1.56 -0.17
CA ASN A 33 -13.01 1.12 0.29
C ASN A 33 -13.22 -0.01 1.30
N ALA A 34 -13.77 -1.14 0.83
CA ALA A 34 -13.93 -2.33 1.64
C ALA A 34 -12.54 -2.91 1.88
N SER A 35 -11.96 -2.56 3.04
CA SER A 35 -11.01 -3.43 3.72
C SER A 35 -11.67 -4.80 3.72
N SER A 36 -11.18 -5.70 2.87
CA SER A 36 -11.79 -7.01 2.63
C SER A 36 -11.48 -7.89 3.83
N SER A 37 -12.11 -7.55 4.95
CA SER A 37 -12.20 -8.35 6.14
C SER A 37 -13.03 -9.57 5.75
N LEU A 38 -12.35 -10.70 5.46
CA LEU A 38 -13.05 -11.96 5.30
C LEU A 38 -13.42 -12.43 6.72
N CYS A 39 -14.61 -12.04 7.19
CA CYS A 39 -15.24 -12.73 8.30
C CYS A 39 -15.72 -14.09 7.76
N ILE A 40 -14.96 -15.14 8.05
CA ILE A 40 -15.42 -16.50 7.77
C ILE A 40 -16.31 -16.91 8.93
N GLY A 41 -17.61 -16.65 8.80
CA GLY A 41 -18.61 -17.33 9.62
C GLY A 41 -18.67 -18.79 9.20
N THR A 42 -18.49 -19.72 10.13
CA THR A 42 -18.88 -21.13 9.92
C THR A 42 -20.37 -21.18 9.58
N PRO A 43 -20.83 -22.05 8.66
CA PRO A 43 -22.21 -22.04 8.19
C PRO A 43 -23.16 -22.43 9.32
N ALA A 44 -23.89 -21.46 9.87
CA ALA A 44 -25.07 -21.71 10.69
C ALA A 44 -26.29 -21.72 9.76
N THR A 45 -26.83 -22.91 9.63
CA THR A 45 -28.07 -23.30 8.95
C THR A 45 -29.25 -22.38 9.28
N SER A 46 -30.02 -22.08 8.24
CA SER A 46 -31.48 -21.88 8.20
C SER A 46 -32.13 -20.64 8.85
N SER A 47 -33.14 -20.16 8.10
CA SER A 47 -34.37 -19.44 8.50
C SER A 47 -34.31 -17.94 8.80
N SER A 48 -34.54 -17.18 7.72
CA SER A 48 -35.70 -16.28 7.52
C SER A 48 -36.16 -15.29 8.61
N SER A 49 -36.50 -14.11 8.09
CA SER A 49 -37.54 -13.15 8.52
C SER A 49 -37.26 -12.20 9.70
N SER A 50 -36.85 -10.99 9.32
CA SER A 50 -37.62 -9.74 9.45
C SER A 50 -38.39 -9.44 10.74
N SER A 51 -38.04 -8.28 11.31
CA SER A 51 -38.96 -7.26 11.84
C SER A 51 -39.41 -7.34 13.31
N SER A 52 -38.88 -6.38 14.07
CA SER A 52 -39.65 -5.39 14.85
C SER A 52 -40.12 -5.72 16.29
N SER A 53 -39.60 -4.89 17.20
CA SER A 53 -40.29 -4.23 18.32
C SER A 53 -40.37 -4.89 19.70
N ASN A 54 -39.69 -4.20 20.62
CA ASN A 54 -40.14 -3.74 21.94
C ASN A 54 -40.23 -4.67 23.19
N ILE A 55 -39.45 -4.23 24.19
CA ILE A 55 -39.73 -4.11 25.64
C ILE A 55 -39.75 -5.42 26.46
N THR A 56 -38.97 -5.38 27.55
CA THR A 56 -39.27 -5.78 28.95
C THR A 56 -38.30 -6.80 29.57
N HIS A 57 -37.55 -6.33 30.57
CA HIS A 57 -37.01 -7.00 31.77
C HIS A 57 -36.47 -8.46 31.72
N GLN A 58 -35.14 -8.55 31.91
CA GLN A 58 -34.30 -9.52 32.67
C GLN A 58 -34.99 -10.75 33.33
N PRO A 59 -34.38 -11.97 33.36
CA PRO A 59 -33.09 -12.18 34.06
C PRO A 59 -32.11 -13.24 33.48
N VAL A 60 -30.87 -13.11 33.96
CA VAL A 60 -29.66 -13.95 33.86
C VAL A 60 -29.82 -15.41 33.40
N VAL A 61 -29.19 -15.74 32.27
CA VAL A 61 -28.74 -17.10 31.92
C VAL A 61 -27.34 -16.96 31.31
N GLY A 62 -26.39 -17.80 31.76
CA GLY A 62 -24.94 -17.61 31.61
C GLY A 62 -24.43 -17.26 30.21
N LEU A 63 -23.66 -16.17 30.11
CA LEU A 63 -22.94 -15.78 28.91
C LEU A 63 -21.76 -16.74 28.69
N VAL A 64 -21.99 -17.79 27.91
CA VAL A 64 -20.92 -18.43 27.15
C VAL A 64 -20.38 -17.36 26.19
N ALA A 65 -19.13 -16.93 26.41
CA ALA A 65 -18.50 -15.90 25.58
C ALA A 65 -18.58 -16.34 24.10
N PRO A 66 -19.13 -15.50 23.19
CA PRO A 66 -19.17 -15.84 21.78
C PRO A 66 -17.72 -16.08 21.29
N PRO A 67 -17.49 -17.10 20.46
CA PRO A 67 -16.16 -17.32 19.88
C PRO A 67 -15.71 -16.03 19.20
N ARG A 68 -14.57 -15.51 19.62
CA ARG A 68 -14.03 -14.24 19.14
C ARG A 68 -13.88 -14.35 17.62
N GLU A 69 -14.69 -13.59 16.87
CA GLU A 69 -14.57 -13.50 15.43
C GLU A 69 -13.17 -13.00 15.07
N ILE A 70 -12.31 -13.90 14.57
CA ILE A 70 -10.98 -13.52 14.11
C ILE A 70 -11.17 -12.88 12.73
N CYS A 71 -11.32 -11.56 12.71
CA CYS A 71 -11.26 -10.78 11.48
C CYS A 71 -9.87 -10.93 10.86
N ILE A 72 -9.79 -11.68 9.75
CA ILE A 72 -8.54 -11.83 9.01
C ILE A 72 -8.42 -10.63 8.06
N GLU A 73 -7.60 -9.66 8.46
CA GLU A 73 -7.20 -8.61 7.54
C GLU A 73 -6.37 -9.19 6.39
N LEU A 74 -6.65 -8.76 5.16
CA LEU A 74 -5.92 -9.15 3.97
C LEU A 74 -4.87 -8.11 3.60
N CYS A 75 -3.75 -8.59 3.05
CA CYS A 75 -2.68 -7.74 2.58
C CYS A 75 -3.17 -6.90 1.39
N VAL A 76 -3.23 -5.58 1.56
CA VAL A 76 -3.67 -4.64 0.51
C VAL A 76 -2.85 -4.74 -0.78
N VAL A 77 -1.62 -5.25 -0.71
CA VAL A 77 -0.76 -5.42 -1.89
C VAL A 77 -1.12 -6.64 -2.72
N CYS A 78 -1.36 -7.81 -2.10
CA CYS A 78 -1.46 -9.07 -2.85
C CYS A 78 -2.65 -9.97 -2.49
N GLY A 79 -3.46 -9.56 -1.51
CA GLY A 79 -4.62 -10.33 -1.02
C GLY A 79 -4.28 -11.54 -0.14
N ASP A 80 -3.01 -11.78 0.17
CA ASP A 80 -2.59 -12.84 1.11
C ASP A 80 -2.92 -12.44 2.56
N LYS A 81 -2.97 -13.41 3.49
CA LYS A 81 -3.26 -13.16 4.92
C LYS A 81 -2.30 -12.11 5.49
N ALA A 82 -2.81 -11.00 6.01
CA ALA A 82 -1.98 -10.00 6.66
C ALA A 82 -1.50 -10.52 8.03
N SER A 83 -0.31 -10.07 8.43
CA SER A 83 0.23 -10.28 9.78
C SER A 83 0.14 -9.02 10.63
N GLY A 84 -0.37 -7.92 10.07
CA GLY A 84 -0.49 -6.61 10.71
C GLY A 84 -0.04 -5.47 9.80
N ARG A 85 0.19 -4.30 10.39
CA ARG A 85 0.69 -3.11 9.67
C ARG A 85 2.21 -3.13 9.61
N HIS A 86 2.75 -3.09 8.39
CA HIS A 86 4.20 -3.01 8.16
C HIS A 86 4.49 -1.83 7.24
N TYR A 87 5.44 -0.99 7.63
CA TYR A 87 5.84 0.19 6.85
C TYR A 87 4.68 1.14 6.52
N GLY A 88 3.63 1.19 7.36
CA GLY A 88 2.46 2.06 7.16
C GLY A 88 1.23 1.38 6.56
N ALA A 89 1.32 0.14 6.05
CA ALA A 89 0.19 -0.55 5.41
C ALA A 89 -0.04 -1.97 5.93
N VAL A 90 -1.32 -2.38 5.99
CA VAL A 90 -1.74 -3.76 6.32
C VAL A 90 -1.18 -4.72 5.28
N SER A 91 -0.25 -5.58 5.68
CA SER A 91 0.45 -6.43 4.73
C SER A 91 0.83 -7.80 5.28
N CYS A 92 1.07 -8.74 4.37
CA CYS A 92 1.56 -10.07 4.69
C CYS A 92 3.09 -10.06 4.86
N GLU A 93 3.64 -11.09 5.50
CA GLU A 93 5.09 -11.27 5.67
C GLU A 93 5.86 -11.25 4.34
N GLY A 94 5.25 -11.76 3.27
CA GLY A 94 5.86 -11.75 1.93
C GLY A 94 6.09 -10.33 1.41
N CYS A 95 5.10 -9.44 1.52
CA CYS A 95 5.21 -8.05 1.06
C CYS A 95 6.04 -7.19 2.00
N LYS A 96 5.96 -7.41 3.32
CA LYS A 96 6.88 -6.83 4.31
C LYS A 96 8.34 -7.13 3.98
N GLY A 97 8.68 -8.41 3.79
CA GLY A 97 10.05 -8.82 3.48
C GLY A 97 10.55 -8.31 2.12
N PHE A 98 9.67 -8.32 1.11
CA PHE A 98 9.98 -7.79 -0.21
C PHE A 98 10.23 -6.27 -0.18
N PHE A 99 9.39 -5.50 0.51
CA PHE A 99 9.55 -4.06 0.67
C PHE A 99 10.86 -3.74 1.40
N LYS A 100 11.15 -4.43 2.52
CA LYS A 100 12.40 -4.30 3.28
C LYS A 100 13.65 -4.49 2.42
N ARG A 101 13.69 -5.52 1.56
CA ARG A 101 14.83 -5.75 0.64
C ARG A 101 14.93 -4.67 -0.42
N SER A 102 13.80 -4.20 -0.93
CA SER A 102 13.75 -3.17 -1.97
C SER A 102 14.25 -1.81 -1.47
N ILE A 103 13.85 -1.40 -0.27
CA ILE A 103 14.32 -0.14 0.32
C ILE A 103 15.81 -0.19 0.72
N ARG A 104 16.34 -1.37 1.10
CA ARG A 104 17.78 -1.55 1.35
C ARG A 104 18.59 -1.40 0.06
N LYS A 105 18.10 -1.95 -1.05
CA LYS A 105 18.73 -1.76 -2.37
C LYS A 105 18.71 -0.29 -2.77
N GLN A 106 17.58 0.40 -2.56
CA GLN A 106 17.48 1.85 -2.74
C GLN A 106 18.49 2.62 -1.89
N ALA A 107 18.62 2.31 -0.60
CA ALA A 107 19.59 2.95 0.28
C ALA A 107 21.03 2.78 -0.23
N ARG A 108 21.39 1.60 -0.76
CA ARG A 108 22.69 1.38 -1.42
C ARG A 108 22.90 2.30 -2.63
N ILE A 109 21.87 2.48 -3.45
CA ILE A 109 21.94 3.34 -4.64
C ILE A 109 22.02 4.80 -4.24
N ILE A 110 21.26 5.24 -3.22
CA ILE A 110 21.36 6.57 -2.64
C ILE A 110 22.77 6.80 -2.09
N ALA A 111 23.34 5.86 -1.33
CA ALA A 111 24.69 5.97 -0.81
C ALA A 111 25.73 6.14 -1.94
N TYR A 112 25.66 5.29 -2.97
CA TYR A 112 26.53 5.42 -4.15
C TYR A 112 26.34 6.76 -4.88
N ARG A 113 25.10 7.20 -5.03
CA ARG A 113 24.72 8.47 -5.66
C ARG A 113 25.25 9.69 -4.88
N THR A 114 25.21 9.63 -3.54
CA THR A 114 25.80 10.63 -2.65
C THR A 114 27.31 10.68 -2.79
N ILE A 115 27.98 9.52 -2.76
CA ILE A 115 29.44 9.41 -2.94
C ILE A 115 29.86 10.00 -4.29
N THR A 116 29.07 9.78 -5.34
CA THR A 116 29.35 10.27 -6.70
C THR A 116 28.77 11.66 -7.00
N ASN A 117 28.22 12.36 -5.99
CA ASN A 117 27.56 13.67 -6.10
C ASN A 117 26.53 13.77 -7.25
N ARG A 118 25.88 12.66 -7.59
CA ARG A 118 24.80 12.68 -8.57
C ARG A 118 23.54 13.15 -7.85
N ARG A 119 23.04 14.37 -8.01
CA ARG A 119 21.79 14.80 -7.33
C ARG A 119 20.54 14.20 -7.99
N GLY A 120 19.58 13.70 -7.19
CA GLY A 120 18.20 13.46 -7.63
C GLY A 120 17.44 12.35 -6.88
N TYR A 121 16.11 12.38 -7.00
CA TYR A 121 15.17 11.43 -6.40
C TYR A 121 15.27 10.06 -7.08
N LEU A 122 15.23 8.97 -6.31
CA LEU A 122 15.35 7.62 -6.84
C LEU A 122 13.98 7.09 -7.28
N HIS A 123 13.76 6.95 -8.58
CA HIS A 123 12.57 6.30 -9.11
C HIS A 123 12.63 4.78 -8.87
N VAL A 124 11.47 4.10 -8.85
CA VAL A 124 11.41 2.62 -8.80
C VAL A 124 12.23 1.97 -9.92
N ASP A 125 12.27 2.62 -11.09
CA ASP A 125 13.10 2.19 -12.23
C ASP A 125 14.60 2.18 -11.86
N SER A 126 15.03 3.10 -11.00
CA SER A 126 16.42 3.20 -10.56
C SER A 126 16.82 2.17 -9.50
N ILE A 127 15.87 1.43 -8.88
CA ILE A 127 16.18 0.30 -7.97
C ILE A 127 16.59 -0.95 -8.77
N GLY A 128 16.60 -0.88 -10.10
CA GLY A 128 17.00 -1.97 -10.99
C GLY A 128 15.96 -3.09 -11.07
N TYR A 129 14.71 -2.80 -10.70
CA TYR A 129 13.59 -3.66 -11.08
C TYR A 129 13.06 -3.15 -12.41
N VAL A 130 12.97 -4.04 -13.40
CA VAL A 130 12.43 -3.74 -14.72
C VAL A 130 11.18 -4.58 -14.92
N CYS A 131 10.08 -3.94 -15.34
CA CYS A 131 8.91 -4.68 -15.78
C CYS A 131 9.16 -5.21 -17.19
N ARG A 132 8.85 -6.50 -17.41
CA ARG A 132 8.93 -7.12 -18.75
C ARG A 132 7.63 -7.00 -19.56
N GLY A 133 6.62 -6.33 -19.01
CA GLY A 133 5.34 -6.06 -19.66
C GLY A 133 4.98 -4.58 -19.56
N THR A 134 3.69 -4.28 -19.54
CA THR A 134 3.09 -2.93 -19.60
C THR A 134 3.07 -2.17 -18.26
N LYS A 135 3.95 -2.54 -17.31
CA LYS A 135 4.09 -1.90 -15.98
C LYS A 135 2.83 -1.96 -15.09
N ASP A 136 1.92 -2.88 -15.38
CA ASP A 136 0.60 -3.09 -14.77
C ASP A 136 0.36 -4.56 -14.36
N CYS A 137 1.42 -5.36 -14.24
CA CYS A 137 1.30 -6.79 -13.91
C CYS A 137 0.47 -7.01 -12.63
N PRO A 138 -0.50 -7.94 -12.65
CA PRO A 138 -1.33 -8.23 -11.49
C PRO A 138 -0.50 -8.78 -10.33
N VAL A 139 -0.68 -8.20 -9.15
CA VAL A 139 0.01 -8.61 -7.92
C VAL A 139 -0.99 -9.35 -7.03
N THR A 140 -0.97 -10.66 -7.11
CA THR A 140 -1.81 -11.58 -6.31
C THR A 140 -0.93 -12.48 -5.43
N LYS A 141 -1.53 -13.21 -4.48
CA LYS A 141 -0.82 -14.17 -3.61
C LYS A 141 0.09 -15.11 -4.41
N PHE A 142 -0.42 -15.68 -5.50
CA PHE A 142 0.26 -16.68 -6.31
C PHE A 142 1.28 -16.09 -7.28
N HIS A 143 1.01 -14.90 -7.84
CA HIS A 143 1.81 -14.34 -8.93
C HIS A 143 2.63 -13.09 -8.55
N ARG A 144 2.62 -12.68 -7.27
CA ARG A 144 3.39 -11.50 -6.80
C ARG A 144 4.90 -11.58 -7.06
N ASN A 145 5.47 -12.76 -7.28
CA ASN A 145 6.89 -12.91 -7.56
C ASN A 145 7.24 -12.75 -9.06
N ARG A 146 6.25 -12.65 -9.96
CA ARG A 146 6.48 -12.59 -11.42
C ARG A 146 7.08 -11.26 -11.88
N CYS A 147 6.74 -10.15 -11.23
CA CYS A 147 7.23 -8.82 -11.59
C CYS A 147 7.55 -7.99 -10.33
N GLN A 148 8.85 -7.86 -10.03
CA GLN A 148 9.32 -7.08 -8.87
C GLN A 148 8.98 -5.59 -9.02
N TYR A 149 9.03 -5.06 -10.25
CA TYR A 149 8.68 -3.68 -10.53
C TYR A 149 7.23 -3.37 -10.12
N CYS A 150 6.26 -4.13 -10.65
CA CYS A 150 4.84 -3.91 -10.36
C CYS A 150 4.51 -4.20 -8.90
N ARG A 151 5.16 -5.19 -8.28
CA ARG A 151 5.00 -5.45 -6.85
C ARG A 151 5.47 -4.27 -6.00
N LEU A 152 6.66 -3.72 -6.26
CA LEU A 152 7.17 -2.58 -5.48
C LEU A 152 6.36 -1.33 -5.74
N ARG A 153 5.99 -1.07 -7.00
CA ARG A 153 5.08 0.02 -7.36
C ARG A 153 3.79 -0.08 -6.56
N LYS A 154 3.16 -1.27 -6.52
CA LYS A 154 1.93 -1.48 -5.73
C LYS A 154 2.16 -1.32 -4.22
N CYS A 155 3.28 -1.79 -3.67
CA CYS A 155 3.64 -1.52 -2.27
C CYS A 155 3.63 -0.01 -1.96
N LEU A 156 4.30 0.79 -2.79
CA LEU A 156 4.37 2.25 -2.63
C LEU A 156 3.00 2.90 -2.82
N THR A 157 2.24 2.48 -3.84
CA THR A 157 0.87 2.95 -4.09
C THR A 157 -0.07 2.67 -2.92
N MET A 158 0.07 1.52 -2.26
CA MET A 158 -0.71 1.18 -1.06
C MET A 158 -0.15 1.78 0.24
N GLY A 159 0.77 2.75 0.15
CA GLY A 159 1.23 3.52 1.31
C GLY A 159 2.37 2.90 2.11
N MET A 160 3.09 1.90 1.59
CA MET A 160 4.30 1.42 2.27
C MET A 160 5.43 2.45 2.14
N ARG A 161 6.00 2.94 3.24
CA ARG A 161 7.06 3.97 3.29
C ARG A 161 8.23 3.51 4.15
N SER A 162 9.46 3.84 3.75
CA SER A 162 10.68 3.51 4.49
C SER A 162 10.82 4.26 5.83
N GLU A 163 10.20 5.44 5.91
CA GLU A 163 10.24 6.32 7.10
C GLU A 163 9.32 5.82 8.22
N CYS A 164 8.37 4.93 7.90
CA CYS A 164 7.46 4.33 8.88
C CYS A 164 8.17 3.21 9.65
N LYS A 165 9.18 3.57 10.44
CA LYS A 165 9.55 2.77 11.62
C LYS A 165 8.40 2.92 12.61
N ILE A 166 7.94 1.76 13.08
CA ILE A 166 6.69 1.58 13.80
C ILE A 166 6.66 2.52 15.01
N HIS A 167 5.77 3.50 14.98
CA HIS A 167 5.36 4.21 16.19
C HIS A 167 4.49 3.23 16.97
N PHE A 168 5.13 2.34 17.74
CA PHE A 168 4.46 1.61 18.80
C PHE A 168 4.12 2.66 19.86
N ILE A 169 2.90 3.19 19.80
CA ILE A 169 2.27 3.80 20.97
C ILE A 169 1.68 2.62 21.75
N PHE A 170 2.48 2.05 22.63
CA PHE A 170 2.05 1.35 23.84
C PHE A 170 3.13 1.57 24.89
#